data_AF-E3MH12-F1
#
_entry.id   AF-E3MH12-F1
#
_cell.length_a   1.000
_cell.length_b   1.000
_cell.length_c   1.000
_cell.angle_alpha   90.00
_cell.angle_beta   90.00
_cell.angle_gamma   90.00
#
_symmetry.space_group_name_H-M   'P 1'
#
loop_
_entity.id
_entity.type
_entity.pdbx_description
1 polymer ?
#
loop_
_entity_poly.entity_id
_entity_poly.type
_entity_poly.pdbx_seq_one_letter_code
_entity_poly.pdbx_strand_id
1 'polypeptide(L)'
;MSGTPATDPPADGHPMEIDPVFPPPKTAEKAPSKNPIAPQAPKEPRKVTAPMVNRLVEKLEEVDKKLDIWIKAGSRRPHAHTTEDGSLPKKMLPQCIFCHGQHTANSCSVYTTSEARWARLGVLNGCRHCGSVHHLPSKCSKRARKCWTCGDAHLSAMCVSTNTAAHVDESSTSVYTAQSSMSNASTTTHH
;
A
#
# COMPACT_ATOMS: atom_id res chain seq x y z
N MET A 1 47.03 -38.59 32.26
CA MET A 1 46.38 -37.42 32.87
C MET A 1 47.16 -36.21 32.42
N SER A 2 46.69 -35.56 31.36
CA SER A 2 47.44 -34.53 30.65
C SER A 2 46.51 -33.32 30.54
N GLY A 3 46.86 -32.26 31.27
CA GLY A 3 46.04 -31.07 31.46
C GLY A 3 45.89 -30.26 30.18
N THR A 4 44.67 -29.77 29.95
CA THR A 4 44.34 -28.73 28.99
C THR A 4 44.65 -27.35 29.59
N PRO A 5 45.35 -26.44 28.89
CA PRO A 5 45.36 -25.04 29.29
C PRO A 5 44.08 -24.35 28.81
N ALA A 6 43.38 -23.74 29.75
CA ALA A 6 42.29 -22.79 29.49
C ALA A 6 42.85 -21.58 28.73
N THR A 7 42.17 -21.19 27.65
CA THR A 7 42.44 -19.92 26.97
C THR A 7 41.19 -19.06 27.15
N ASP A 8 41.31 -18.07 28.03
CA ASP A 8 40.29 -17.03 28.21
C ASP A 8 40.19 -16.17 26.92
N PRO A 9 38.99 -15.78 26.48
CA PRO A 9 38.84 -14.74 25.45
C PRO A 9 39.04 -13.35 26.07
N PRO A 10 39.66 -12.40 25.35
CA PRO A 10 39.74 -11.02 25.80
C PRO A 10 38.36 -10.35 25.76
N ALA A 11 38.01 -9.73 26.89
CA ALA A 11 36.91 -8.78 26.99
C ALA A 11 37.40 -7.43 26.43
N ASP A 12 36.99 -7.09 25.22
CA ASP A 12 37.06 -5.72 24.73
C ASP A 12 35.66 -5.26 24.36
N GLY A 13 35.16 -4.33 25.18
CA GLY A 13 33.98 -3.56 24.87
C GLY A 13 34.30 -2.51 23.81
N HIS A 14 33.31 -2.21 22.97
CA HIS A 14 32.75 -0.88 22.80
C HIS A 14 31.48 -0.98 21.94
N PRO A 15 30.36 -0.36 22.34
CA PRO A 15 29.18 -0.24 21.49
C PRO A 15 29.46 0.76 20.37
N MET A 16 29.23 0.37 19.12
CA MET A 16 29.16 1.32 18.01
C MET A 16 27.80 2.04 18.08
N GLU A 17 27.76 3.18 18.76
CA GLU A 17 26.69 4.15 18.59
C GLU A 17 26.75 4.69 17.16
N ILE A 18 25.74 4.36 16.35
CA ILE A 18 25.53 4.99 15.06
C ILE A 18 24.68 6.22 15.34
N ASP A 19 25.33 7.37 15.51
CA ASP A 19 24.65 8.65 15.59
C ASP A 19 23.90 8.92 14.27
N PRO A 20 22.58 9.16 14.28
CA PRO A 20 21.89 9.69 13.11
C PRO A 20 22.33 11.14 12.90
N VAL A 21 23.15 11.37 11.87
CA VAL A 21 23.46 12.71 11.35
C VAL A 21 22.15 13.35 10.85
N PHE A 22 21.52 14.13 11.72
CA PHE A 22 20.45 15.05 11.35
C PHE A 22 21.09 16.28 10.69
N PRO A 23 20.73 16.64 9.45
CA PRO A 23 21.16 17.90 8.87
C PRO A 23 20.56 19.08 9.67
N PRO A 24 21.31 20.17 9.89
CA PRO A 24 20.81 21.31 10.65
C PRO A 24 19.64 22.00 9.91
N PRO A 25 18.65 22.53 10.65
CA PRO A 25 17.58 23.31 10.05
C PRO A 25 18.16 24.57 9.41
N LYS A 26 17.83 24.79 8.14
CA LYS A 26 18.18 26.01 7.41
C LYS A 26 17.64 27.22 8.17
N THR A 27 18.54 28.14 8.50
CA THR A 27 18.25 29.43 9.11
C THR A 27 17.22 30.19 8.28
N ALA A 28 16.18 30.65 8.97
CA ALA A 28 15.12 31.47 8.42
C ALA A 28 15.69 32.83 8.00
N GLU A 29 15.59 33.15 6.71
CA GLU A 29 15.78 34.52 6.22
C GLU A 29 14.63 35.41 6.70
N LYS A 30 15.02 36.56 7.22
CA LYS A 30 14.20 37.57 7.88
C LYS A 30 13.53 38.43 6.81
N ALA A 31 12.21 38.27 6.63
CA ALA A 31 11.41 39.14 5.77
C ALA A 31 11.30 40.57 6.37
N PRO A 32 11.32 41.64 5.55
CA PRO A 32 11.26 43.01 6.02
C PRO A 32 9.85 43.42 6.46
N SER A 33 9.83 44.00 7.66
CA SER A 33 8.76 44.75 8.30
C SER A 33 8.14 45.82 7.39
N LYS A 34 6.79 45.88 7.35
CA LYS A 34 5.96 47.09 7.59
C LYS A 34 4.47 46.80 7.30
N ASN A 35 3.67 46.70 8.35
CA ASN A 35 2.45 47.49 8.56
C ASN A 35 1.82 47.16 9.93
N PRO A 36 1.50 48.15 10.78
CA PRO A 36 0.85 47.90 12.05
C PRO A 36 -0.63 47.58 11.82
N ILE A 37 -0.98 46.30 11.89
CA ILE A 37 -2.36 45.87 12.04
C ILE A 37 -2.74 46.13 13.50
N ALA A 38 -3.65 47.08 13.71
CA ALA A 38 -4.25 47.34 15.02
C ALA A 38 -4.75 46.03 15.65
N PRO A 39 -4.68 45.86 16.99
CA PRO A 39 -5.18 44.65 17.64
C PRO A 39 -6.69 44.56 17.42
N GLN A 40 -7.12 43.74 16.46
CA GLN A 40 -8.52 43.36 16.37
C GLN A 40 -8.79 42.46 17.57
N ALA A 41 -9.69 42.92 18.44
CA ALA A 41 -10.18 42.18 19.59
C ALA A 41 -10.53 40.72 19.22
N PRO A 42 -10.36 39.75 20.14
CA PRO A 42 -10.68 38.35 19.86
C PRO A 42 -12.14 38.25 19.40
N LYS A 43 -12.36 37.88 18.14
CA LYS A 43 -13.71 37.54 17.67
C LYS A 43 -14.12 36.30 18.46
N GLU A 44 -15.10 36.46 19.37
CA GLU A 44 -15.58 35.36 20.20
C GLU A 44 -15.85 34.11 19.34
N PRO A 45 -15.50 32.91 19.82
CA PRO A 45 -15.80 31.68 19.09
C PRO A 45 -17.31 31.61 18.86
N ARG A 46 -17.73 31.41 17.60
CA ARG A 46 -19.14 31.24 17.25
C ARG A 46 -19.71 30.13 18.12
N LYS A 47 -20.60 30.50 19.06
CA LYS A 47 -21.16 29.57 20.04
C LYS A 47 -22.03 28.57 19.28
N VAL A 48 -21.65 27.29 19.31
CA VAL A 48 -22.46 26.21 18.74
C VAL A 48 -23.73 26.14 19.57
N THR A 49 -24.85 26.49 18.94
CA THR A 49 -26.14 26.53 19.60
C THR A 49 -26.80 25.15 19.59
N ALA A 50 -27.57 24.82 20.63
CA ALA A 50 -28.36 23.59 20.72
C ALA A 50 -29.19 23.28 19.45
N PRO A 51 -29.87 24.22 18.77
CA PRO A 51 -30.60 23.93 17.54
C PRO A 51 -29.71 23.48 16.38
N MET A 52 -28.45 23.93 16.32
CA MET A 52 -27.50 23.44 15.31
C MET A 52 -27.10 21.99 15.57
N VAL A 53 -26.90 21.63 16.85
CA VAL A 53 -26.59 20.25 17.26
C VAL A 53 -27.76 19.34 16.94
N ASN A 54 -28.99 19.73 17.26
CA ASN A 54 -30.18 18.94 16.95
C ASN A 54 -30.33 18.69 15.45
N ARG A 55 -30.09 19.72 14.62
CA ARG A 55 -30.10 19.58 13.15
C ARG A 55 -29.00 18.65 12.63
N LEU A 56 -27.86 18.58 13.31
CA LEU A 56 -26.79 17.63 12.99
C LEU A 56 -27.19 16.20 13.37
N VAL A 57 -27.80 16.01 14.55
CA VAL A 57 -28.30 14.71 15.01
C VAL A 57 -29.35 14.15 14.04
N GLU A 58 -30.34 14.95 13.64
CA GLU A 58 -31.36 14.53 12.66
C GLU A 58 -30.75 14.07 11.33
N LYS A 59 -29.73 14.80 10.84
CA LYS A 59 -29.04 14.42 9.60
C LYS A 59 -28.24 13.12 9.74
N LEU A 60 -27.65 12.88 10.91
CA LEU A 60 -26.93 11.63 11.18
C LEU A 60 -27.91 10.44 11.22
N GLU A 61 -29.08 10.60 11.85
CA GLU A 61 -30.12 9.56 11.84
C GLU A 61 -30.64 9.25 10.43
N GLU A 62 -30.73 10.25 9.55
CA GLU A 62 -31.12 10.04 8.15
C GLU A 62 -30.06 9.23 7.38
N VAL A 63 -28.78 9.50 7.64
CA VAL A 63 -27.66 8.74 7.07
C VAL A 63 -27.67 7.30 7.57
N ASP A 64 -27.91 7.06 8.86
CA ASP A 64 -28.02 5.71 9.43
C ASP A 64 -29.18 4.92 8.82
N LYS A 65 -30.35 5.54 8.65
CA LYS A 65 -31.51 4.91 7.96
C LYS A 65 -31.17 4.54 6.51
N LYS A 66 -30.46 5.42 5.79
CA LYS A 66 -30.01 5.15 4.42
C LYS A 66 -28.99 4.01 4.38
N LEU A 67 -28.06 3.98 5.33
CA LEU A 67 -27.05 2.93 5.42
C LEU A 67 -27.69 1.56 5.74
N ASP A 68 -28.69 1.53 6.63
CA ASP A 68 -29.47 0.33 6.95
C ASP A 68 -30.17 -0.27 5.72
N ILE A 69 -30.72 0.57 4.85
CA ILE A 69 -31.32 0.14 3.58
C ILE A 69 -30.25 -0.47 2.68
N TRP A 70 -29.08 0.16 2.57
CA TRP A 70 -27.97 -0.34 1.76
C TRP A 70 -27.37 -1.63 2.30
N ILE A 71 -27.29 -1.82 3.62
CA ILE A 71 -26.82 -3.04 4.26
C ILE A 71 -27.85 -4.18 4.08
N LYS A 72 -29.16 -3.89 4.23
CA LYS A 72 -30.24 -4.85 3.99
C LYS A 72 -30.33 -5.26 2.51
N ALA A 73 -30.09 -4.33 1.59
CA ALA A 73 -30.03 -4.61 0.15
C ALA A 73 -28.73 -5.34 -0.26
N GLY A 74 -27.60 -4.97 0.34
CA GLY A 74 -26.27 -5.51 0.00
C GLY A 74 -25.96 -6.89 0.59
N SER A 75 -26.73 -7.37 1.56
CA SER A 75 -26.54 -8.68 2.19
C SER A 75 -27.18 -9.85 1.43
N ARG A 76 -28.11 -9.58 0.51
CA ARG A 76 -28.64 -10.61 -0.38
C ARG A 76 -27.88 -10.55 -1.70
N ARG A 77 -26.74 -11.26 -1.78
CA ARG A 77 -26.38 -11.80 -3.09
C ARG A 77 -27.57 -12.67 -3.50
N PRO A 78 -28.25 -12.41 -4.63
CA PRO A 78 -29.30 -13.31 -5.08
C PRO A 78 -28.63 -14.67 -5.26
N HIS A 79 -28.92 -15.61 -4.35
CA HIS A 79 -28.70 -17.00 -4.65
C HIS A 79 -29.64 -17.27 -5.83
N ALA A 80 -29.09 -17.76 -6.94
CA ALA A 80 -29.86 -18.00 -8.14
C ALA A 80 -31.09 -18.86 -7.79
N HIS A 81 -32.26 -18.23 -7.75
CA HIS A 81 -33.52 -18.94 -7.83
C HIS A 81 -33.72 -19.25 -9.31
N THR A 82 -33.76 -20.54 -9.61
CA THR A 82 -34.23 -21.05 -10.90
C THR A 82 -35.63 -20.51 -11.11
N THR A 83 -35.81 -19.59 -12.05
CA THR A 83 -37.14 -19.24 -12.52
C THR A 83 -37.59 -20.36 -13.44
N GLU A 84 -38.82 -20.83 -13.25
CA GLU A 84 -39.48 -21.95 -13.97
C GLU A 84 -39.63 -21.70 -15.49
N ASP A 85 -39.12 -20.58 -16.01
CA ASP A 85 -39.39 -20.02 -17.35
C ASP A 85 -38.21 -20.14 -18.33
N GLY A 86 -37.31 -21.10 -18.13
CA GLY A 86 -36.27 -21.52 -19.12
C GLY A 86 -35.27 -20.44 -19.58
N SER A 87 -35.41 -19.20 -19.15
CA SER A 87 -34.50 -18.10 -19.45
C SER A 87 -33.31 -18.16 -18.51
N LEU A 88 -32.12 -18.37 -19.07
CA LEU A 88 -30.86 -18.43 -18.30
C LEU A 88 -30.76 -17.17 -17.42
N PRO A 89 -30.50 -17.31 -16.11
CA PRO A 89 -30.35 -16.16 -15.24
C PRO A 89 -29.27 -15.27 -15.84
N LYS A 90 -29.63 -14.01 -16.13
CA LYS A 90 -28.70 -13.01 -16.67
C LYS A 90 -27.51 -12.95 -15.72
N LYS A 91 -26.40 -13.62 -16.08
CA LYS A 91 -25.21 -13.73 -15.24
C LYS A 91 -24.83 -12.30 -14.89
N MET A 92 -24.97 -11.92 -13.61
CA MET A 92 -24.53 -10.59 -13.17
C MET A 92 -23.05 -10.51 -13.50
N LEU A 93 -22.72 -9.65 -14.46
CA LEU A 93 -21.34 -9.36 -14.82
C LEU A 93 -20.63 -8.88 -13.55
N PRO A 94 -19.42 -9.37 -13.27
CA PRO A 94 -18.67 -8.94 -12.11
C PRO A 94 -18.48 -7.43 -12.15
N GLN A 95 -18.65 -6.79 -10.99
CA GLN A 95 -18.39 -5.37 -10.84
C GLN A 95 -16.90 -5.14 -10.60
N CYS A 96 -16.30 -4.23 -11.35
CA CYS A 96 -14.89 -3.88 -11.21
C CYS A 96 -14.63 -3.18 -9.88
N ILE A 97 -13.64 -3.67 -9.13
CA ILE A 97 -13.27 -3.10 -7.82
C ILE A 97 -12.64 -1.71 -7.90
N PHE A 98 -12.15 -1.29 -9.08
CA PHE A 98 -11.43 -0.02 -9.24
C PHE A 98 -12.33 1.13 -9.71
N CYS A 99 -13.19 0.86 -10.69
CA CYS A 99 -14.04 1.85 -11.34
C CYS A 99 -15.54 1.55 -11.24
N HIS A 100 -15.94 0.46 -10.58
CA HIS A 100 -17.34 0.07 -10.38
C HIS A 100 -18.15 -0.23 -11.66
N GLY A 101 -17.49 -0.33 -12.83
CA GLY A 101 -18.10 -0.75 -14.09
C GLY A 101 -18.40 -2.25 -14.16
N GLN A 102 -19.20 -2.66 -15.14
CA GLN A 102 -19.58 -4.06 -15.38
C GLN A 102 -18.48 -4.80 -16.17
N HIS A 103 -17.38 -5.15 -15.50
CA HIS A 103 -16.28 -5.94 -16.06
C HIS A 103 -15.38 -6.48 -14.94
N THR A 104 -14.55 -7.48 -15.26
CA THR A 104 -13.56 -8.01 -14.31
C THR A 104 -12.43 -7.02 -14.05
N ALA A 105 -11.83 -7.06 -12.85
CA ALA A 105 -10.70 -6.19 -12.50
C ALA A 105 -9.51 -6.26 -13.49
N ASN A 106 -9.27 -7.43 -14.08
CA ASN A 106 -8.22 -7.63 -15.08
C ASN A 106 -8.47 -6.87 -16.38
N SER A 107 -9.74 -6.72 -16.78
CA SER A 107 -10.16 -6.10 -18.04
C SER A 107 -10.59 -4.64 -17.86
N CYS A 108 -10.06 -3.94 -16.85
CA CYS A 108 -10.44 -2.55 -16.58
C CYS A 108 -9.77 -1.59 -17.57
N SER A 109 -10.58 -0.87 -18.35
CA SER A 109 -10.13 0.14 -19.31
C SER A 109 -9.75 1.48 -18.66
N VAL A 110 -10.25 1.76 -17.45
CA VAL A 110 -9.94 3.00 -16.71
C VAL A 110 -8.58 2.89 -16.01
N TYR A 111 -8.30 1.74 -15.40
CA TYR A 111 -7.04 1.45 -14.71
C TYR A 111 -6.34 0.32 -15.45
N THR A 112 -5.63 0.67 -16.53
CA THR A 112 -5.01 -0.28 -17.44
C THR A 112 -3.73 -0.86 -16.88
N THR A 113 -2.88 -0.05 -16.24
CA THR A 113 -1.58 -0.48 -15.71
C THR A 113 -1.68 -1.05 -14.30
N SER A 114 -0.73 -1.93 -13.94
CA SER A 114 -0.63 -2.49 -12.58
C SER A 114 -0.40 -1.39 -11.54
N GLU A 115 0.46 -0.42 -11.84
CA GLU A 115 0.76 0.71 -10.96
C GLU A 115 -0.48 1.57 -10.69
N ALA A 116 -1.26 1.91 -11.72
CA ALA A 116 -2.51 2.66 -11.55
C ALA A 116 -3.52 1.88 -10.68
N ARG A 117 -3.57 0.56 -10.81
CA ARG A 117 -4.42 -0.31 -9.96
C ARG A 117 -3.94 -0.33 -8.51
N TRP A 118 -2.62 -0.38 -8.27
CA TRP A 118 -2.05 -0.29 -6.92
C TRP A 118 -2.31 1.07 -6.26
N ALA A 119 -2.08 2.16 -6.99
CA ALA A 119 -2.36 3.51 -6.52
C ALA A 119 -3.85 3.67 -6.18
N ARG A 120 -4.75 3.21 -7.06
CA ARG A 120 -6.20 3.25 -6.82
C ARG A 120 -6.60 2.43 -5.60
N LEU A 121 -6.02 1.24 -5.43
CA LEU A 121 -6.31 0.41 -4.26
C LEU A 121 -5.85 1.08 -2.95
N GLY A 122 -4.71 1.78 -2.97
CA GLY A 122 -4.22 2.59 -1.86
C GLY A 122 -5.23 3.67 -1.47
N VAL A 123 -5.78 4.40 -2.44
CA VAL A 123 -6.83 5.41 -2.20
C VAL A 123 -8.11 4.79 -1.61
N LEU A 124 -8.47 3.59 -2.07
CA LEU A 124 -9.64 2.86 -1.55
C LEU A 124 -9.38 2.19 -0.20
N ASN A 125 -8.15 2.22 0.33
CA ASN A 125 -7.73 1.43 1.48
C ASN A 125 -8.10 -0.06 1.36
N GLY A 126 -8.01 -0.59 0.14
CA GLY A 126 -8.40 -1.97 -0.15
C GLY A 126 -7.33 -3.00 0.20
N CYS A 127 -7.77 -4.23 0.47
CA CYS A 127 -6.89 -5.35 0.78
C CYS A 127 -6.04 -5.75 -0.44
N ARG A 128 -4.72 -5.76 -0.27
CA ARG A 128 -3.75 -6.09 -1.33
C ARG A 128 -3.89 -7.51 -1.91
N HIS A 129 -4.47 -8.44 -1.16
CA HIS A 129 -4.62 -9.85 -1.58
C HIS A 129 -5.94 -10.13 -2.32
N CYS A 130 -6.98 -9.33 -2.12
CA CYS A 130 -8.29 -9.62 -2.69
C CYS A 130 -9.08 -8.41 -3.22
N GLY A 131 -8.59 -7.19 -3.02
CA GLY A 131 -9.22 -5.96 -3.48
C GLY A 131 -10.41 -5.46 -2.64
N SER A 132 -10.80 -6.18 -1.59
CA SER A 132 -11.95 -5.78 -0.75
C SER A 132 -11.56 -4.71 0.27
N VAL A 133 -12.44 -3.74 0.51
CA VAL A 133 -12.28 -2.67 1.50
C VAL A 133 -12.79 -3.05 2.90
N HIS A 134 -13.35 -4.26 3.08
CA HIS A 134 -14.00 -4.66 4.32
C HIS A 134 -13.07 -5.24 5.38
N HIS A 135 -11.79 -5.44 5.07
CA HIS A 135 -10.84 -6.05 6.00
C HIS A 135 -9.38 -5.63 5.73
N LEU A 136 -8.56 -5.74 6.78
CA LEU A 136 -7.12 -5.54 6.67
C LEU A 136 -6.45 -6.73 5.97
N PRO A 137 -5.35 -6.51 5.22
CA PRO A 137 -4.58 -7.58 4.57
C PRO A 137 -4.17 -8.72 5.51
N SER A 138 -3.88 -8.42 6.78
CA SER A 138 -3.49 -9.40 7.80
C SER A 138 -4.59 -10.42 8.12
N LYS A 139 -5.86 -10.02 8.03
CA LYS A 139 -7.05 -10.86 8.28
C LYS A 139 -7.69 -11.40 6.99
N CYS A 140 -6.99 -11.26 5.86
CA CYS A 140 -7.53 -11.71 4.58
C CYS A 140 -7.46 -13.23 4.46
N SER A 141 -8.61 -13.89 4.27
CA SER A 141 -8.67 -15.34 3.99
C SER A 141 -7.95 -15.74 2.69
N LYS A 142 -7.75 -14.77 1.78
CA LYS A 142 -7.09 -14.96 0.48
C LYS A 142 -5.61 -14.57 0.51
N ARG A 143 -5.03 -14.27 1.68
CA ARG A 143 -3.62 -13.88 1.83
C ARG A 143 -2.64 -14.92 1.29
N ALA A 144 -2.94 -16.21 1.43
CA ALA A 144 -2.09 -17.29 0.94
C ALA A 144 -2.28 -17.59 -0.56
N ARG A 145 -3.23 -16.94 -1.24
CA ARG A 145 -3.44 -17.16 -2.67
C ARG A 145 -2.25 -16.60 -3.45
N LYS A 146 -1.66 -17.46 -4.26
CA LYS A 146 -0.60 -17.10 -5.21
C LYS A 146 -1.19 -16.55 -6.51
N CYS A 147 -0.54 -15.54 -7.04
CA CYS A 147 -0.80 -15.01 -8.38
C CYS A 147 -0.44 -16.09 -9.41
N TRP A 148 -1.32 -16.30 -10.38
CA TRP A 148 -1.10 -17.30 -11.44
C TRP A 148 0.07 -16.93 -12.38
N THR A 149 0.46 -15.65 -12.43
CA THR A 149 1.47 -15.16 -13.37
C THR A 149 2.88 -15.18 -12.78
N CYS A 150 3.05 -14.73 -11.54
CA CYS A 150 4.38 -14.61 -10.90
C CYS A 150 4.54 -15.45 -9.61
N GLY A 151 3.47 -16.10 -9.13
CA GLY A 151 3.52 -16.91 -7.92
C GLY A 151 3.44 -16.14 -6.60
N ASP A 152 3.55 -14.81 -6.62
CA ASP A 152 3.49 -13.97 -5.41
C ASP A 152 2.08 -13.82 -4.82
N ALA A 153 2.00 -13.46 -3.54
CA ALA A 153 0.74 -13.34 -2.80
C ALA A 153 -0.01 -12.01 -3.09
N HIS A 154 -0.63 -11.89 -4.26
CA HIS A 154 -1.48 -10.73 -4.61
C HIS A 154 -2.67 -11.10 -5.51
N LEU A 155 -3.62 -10.17 -5.67
CA LEU A 155 -4.70 -10.30 -6.64
C LEU A 155 -4.12 -10.19 -8.06
N SER A 156 -4.35 -11.18 -8.94
CA SER A 156 -3.72 -11.23 -10.28
C SER A 156 -3.92 -9.96 -11.13
N ALA A 157 -5.04 -9.23 -10.96
CA ALA A 157 -5.26 -7.95 -11.62
C ALA A 157 -4.19 -6.89 -11.30
N MET A 158 -3.45 -7.05 -10.20
CA MET A 158 -2.41 -6.13 -9.73
C MET A 158 -1.00 -6.58 -10.14
N CYS A 159 -0.87 -7.73 -10.82
CA CYS A 159 0.41 -8.25 -11.25
C CYS A 159 1.04 -7.33 -12.30
N VAL A 160 2.33 -7.04 -12.16
CA VAL A 160 3.07 -6.22 -13.12
C VAL A 160 3.23 -6.94 -14.45
N SER A 161 3.52 -8.25 -14.41
CA SER A 161 3.78 -9.09 -15.59
C SER A 161 2.59 -9.24 -16.54
N THR A 162 1.35 -9.00 -16.08
CA THR A 162 0.15 -9.09 -16.94
C THR A 162 -0.21 -7.76 -17.62
N ASN A 163 0.49 -6.68 -17.28
CA ASN A 163 -0.06 -5.32 -17.43
C ASN A 163 0.99 -4.26 -17.81
N THR A 164 2.16 -4.68 -18.27
CA THR A 164 3.11 -3.79 -18.92
C THR A 164 2.65 -3.54 -20.36
N ALA A 165 2.13 -2.34 -20.62
CA ALA A 165 2.28 -1.76 -21.95
C ALA A 165 3.78 -1.51 -22.12
N ALA A 166 4.49 -2.51 -22.66
CA ALA A 166 5.95 -2.57 -22.81
C ALA A 166 6.76 -2.63 -21.49
N HIS A 167 7.24 -3.82 -21.12
CA HIS A 167 8.53 -3.91 -20.45
C HIS A 167 9.25 -5.19 -20.86
N VAL A 168 10.42 -4.93 -21.41
CA VAL A 168 11.53 -5.79 -21.78
C VAL A 168 11.90 -6.74 -20.64
N ASP A 169 12.29 -7.95 -21.05
CA ASP A 169 12.95 -8.97 -20.26
C ASP A 169 14.25 -8.41 -19.68
N GLU A 170 14.38 -8.40 -18.35
CA GLU A 170 15.70 -8.57 -17.74
C GLU A 170 15.53 -9.27 -16.39
N SER A 171 15.45 -10.59 -16.48
CA SER A 171 15.55 -11.46 -15.33
C SER A 171 17.03 -11.57 -14.91
N SER A 172 17.29 -11.25 -13.64
CA SER A 172 18.22 -11.93 -12.75
C SER A 172 19.60 -12.31 -13.29
N THR A 173 20.65 -11.62 -12.82
CA THR A 173 21.95 -12.28 -12.63
C THR A 173 22.48 -12.00 -11.22
N SER A 174 22.22 -12.97 -10.35
CA SER A 174 22.88 -13.17 -9.07
C SER A 174 24.19 -13.91 -9.31
N VAL A 175 25.33 -13.23 -9.22
CA VAL A 175 26.64 -13.80 -8.81
C VAL A 175 27.66 -12.67 -8.62
N TYR A 176 28.04 -12.38 -7.38
CA TYR A 176 29.35 -11.79 -7.09
C TYR A 176 30.17 -12.83 -6.32
N THR A 177 30.87 -13.66 -7.09
CA THR A 177 32.01 -14.44 -6.62
C THR A 177 33.25 -13.63 -6.98
N ALA A 178 33.91 -13.02 -6.00
CA ALA A 178 35.26 -12.47 -6.18
C ALA A 178 36.27 -13.50 -5.69
N GLN A 179 36.73 -14.38 -6.59
CA GLN A 179 37.98 -15.11 -6.43
C GLN A 179 39.11 -14.20 -6.92
N SER A 180 39.96 -13.78 -5.98
CA SER A 180 41.22 -13.12 -6.28
C SER A 180 42.30 -14.16 -6.59
N SER A 181 42.61 -14.35 -7.87
CA SER A 181 43.86 -14.98 -8.30
C SER A 181 44.12 -14.68 -9.78
N MET A 182 44.83 -13.58 -10.05
CA MET A 182 45.62 -13.46 -11.28
C MET A 182 47.04 -13.07 -10.92
N SER A 183 47.89 -14.09 -10.97
CA SER A 183 49.31 -14.04 -11.20
C SER A 183 49.58 -13.32 -12.52
N ASN A 184 50.44 -12.30 -12.51
CA ASN A 184 51.14 -11.87 -13.71
C ASN A 184 52.63 -11.78 -13.38
N ALA A 185 53.37 -12.77 -13.87
CA ALA A 185 54.80 -12.68 -14.07
C ALA A 185 55.06 -11.96 -15.40
N SER A 186 55.96 -10.97 -15.40
CA SER A 186 56.81 -10.63 -16.57
C SER A 186 57.97 -9.72 -16.13
N THR A 187 59.12 -10.37 -16.04
CA THR A 187 60.51 -9.99 -16.33
C THR A 187 60.77 -8.64 -17.03
N THR A 188 61.89 -7.96 -16.66
CA THR A 188 62.98 -7.45 -17.55
C THR A 188 63.63 -6.11 -17.09
N THR A 189 64.83 -6.22 -16.49
CA THR A 189 66.13 -5.55 -16.79
C THR A 189 66.45 -4.08 -16.41
N HIS A 190 67.74 -3.93 -16.01
CA HIS A 190 68.65 -2.77 -15.85
C HIS A 190 68.44 -1.93 -14.56
N HIS A 191 69.43 -1.74 -13.69
CA HIS A 191 70.82 -1.33 -13.92
C HIS A 191 71.77 -1.81 -12.81
#